data_AF-A0A6I2ME41-F1
#
_entry.id   AF-A0A6I2ME41-F1
#
_cell.length_a   1.000
_cell.length_b   1.000
_cell.length_c   1.000
_cell.angle_alpha   90.00
_cell.angle_beta   90.00
_cell.angle_gamma   90.00
#
_symmetry.space_group_name_H-M   'P 1'
#
loop_
_entity.id
_entity.type
_entity.pdbx_description
1 polymer ?
#
loop_
_entity_poly.entity_id
_entity_poly.type
_entity_poly.pdbx_seq_one_letter_code
_entity_poly.pdbx_strand_id
1 'polypeptide(L)' 'MTLVQYNQRYEEIIHADWPQDKKDKRLAELMTEMEQVYQIPMLRNEEWERENKRVIALYRKVSLSRSF' A
#
# COMPACT_ATOMS: atom_id res chain seq x y z
N MET A 1 8.34 9.01 3.66
CA MET A 1 7.22 9.54 2.86
C MET A 1 6.01 9.75 3.76
N THR A 2 5.17 10.74 3.46
CA THR A 2 3.88 10.93 4.13
C THR A 2 2.81 10.03 3.50
N LEU A 3 1.68 9.86 4.17
CA LEU A 3 0.58 9.02 3.66
C LEU A 3 0.02 9.57 2.32
N VAL A 4 0.03 10.89 2.16
CA VAL A 4 -0.37 11.56 0.92
C VAL A 4 0.58 11.20 -0.22
N GLN A 5 1.88 11.17 0.03
CA GLN A 5 2.88 10.78 -0.97
C GLN A 5 2.75 9.30 -1.37
N TYR A 6 2.46 8.41 -0.41
CA TYR A 6 2.17 7.01 -0.71
C TYR A 6 0.92 6.86 -1.58
N ASN A 7 -0.14 7.62 -1.29
CA ASN A 7 -1.35 7.61 -2.12
C ASN A 7 -1.07 8.16 -3.53
N GLN A 8 -0.26 9.21 -3.67
CA GLN A 8 0.15 9.74 -4.98
C GLN A 8 0.91 8.68 -5.80
N ARG A 9 1.92 8.02 -5.21
CA ARG A 9 2.65 6.93 -5.90
C ARG A 9 1.73 5.76 -6.25
N TYR A 10 0.78 5.43 -5.39
CA TYR A 10 -0.23 4.42 -5.72
C TYR A 10 -1.01 4.83 -6.98
N GLU A 11 -1.56 6.05 -7.03
CA GLU A 11 -2.33 6.54 -8.18
C GLU A 11 -1.47 6.57 -9.46
N GLU A 12 -0.21 6.99 -9.37
CA GLU A 12 0.74 6.93 -10.49
C GLU A 12 0.93 5.51 -11.03
N ILE A 13 1.03 4.50 -10.16
CA ILE A 13 1.22 3.10 -10.56
C ILE A 13 -0.03 2.53 -11.24
N ILE A 14 -1.22 2.78 -10.69
CA ILE A 14 -2.47 2.25 -11.27
C ILE A 14 -2.80 2.90 -12.62
N HIS A 15 -2.56 4.20 -12.77
CA HIS A 15 -2.83 4.93 -14.02
C HIS A 15 -1.67 4.87 -15.03
N ALA A 16 -0.51 4.32 -14.66
CA ALA A 16 0.59 4.12 -15.60
C ALA A 16 0.20 3.20 -16.75
N ASP A 17 0.70 3.48 -17.95
CA ASP A 17 0.59 2.59 -19.11
C ASP A 17 1.66 1.48 -19.03
N TRP A 18 1.53 0.63 -18.01
CA TRP A 18 2.41 -0.50 -17.75
C TRP A 18 1.64 -1.82 -17.81
N PRO A 19 2.32 -2.91 -18.20
CA PRO A 19 1.81 -4.27 -18.01
C PRO A 19 1.42 -4.54 -16.56
N GLN A 20 0.39 -5.37 -16.35
CA GLN A 20 -0.16 -5.65 -15.02
C GLN A 20 0.89 -6.24 -14.07
N ASP A 21 1.75 -7.15 -14.55
CA ASP A 21 2.85 -7.74 -13.78
C ASP A 21 3.84 -6.69 -13.25
N LYS A 22 4.12 -5.67 -14.05
CA LYS A 22 4.96 -4.55 -13.65
C LYS A 22 4.26 -3.66 -12.61
N LYS A 23 2.96 -3.43 -12.76
CA LYS A 23 2.16 -2.71 -11.73
C LYS A 23 2.15 -3.49 -10.42
N ASP A 24 1.90 -4.79 -10.46
CA ASP A 24 1.85 -5.65 -9.29
C ASP A 24 3.18 -5.64 -8.52
N LYS A 25 4.31 -5.70 -9.24
CA LYS A 25 5.64 -5.58 -8.64
C LYS A 25 5.83 -4.23 -7.94
N ARG A 26 5.44 -3.12 -8.59
CA ARG A 26 5.56 -1.77 -7.99
C ARG A 26 4.64 -1.57 -6.80
N LEU A 27 3.43 -2.11 -6.84
CA LEU A 27 2.51 -2.09 -5.71
C LEU A 27 3.03 -2.94 -4.54
N ALA A 28 3.67 -4.08 -4.81
CA ALA A 28 4.33 -4.89 -3.79
C ALA A 28 5.48 -4.14 -3.12
N GLU A 29 6.35 -3.49 -3.91
CA GLU A 29 7.43 -2.62 -3.39
C GLU A 29 6.84 -1.49 -2.51
N LEU A 30 5.75 -0.86 -2.95
CA LEU A 30 5.06 0.20 -2.19
C LEU A 30 4.52 -0.32 -0.84
N MET A 31 3.96 -1.54 -0.81
CA MET A 31 3.49 -2.18 0.42
C MET A 31 4.64 -2.43 1.39
N THR A 32 5.76 -2.98 0.92
CA THR A 32 6.95 -3.23 1.76
C THR A 32 7.50 -1.93 2.37
N GLU A 33 7.52 -0.84 1.59
CA GLU A 33 7.92 0.47 2.13
C GLU A 33 6.94 0.96 3.22
N MET A 34 5.63 0.81 3.01
CA MET A 34 4.61 1.19 3.99
C MET A 34 4.71 0.37 5.27
N GLU A 35 4.97 -0.94 5.18
CA GLU A 35 5.18 -1.83 6.32
C GLU A 35 6.33 -1.34 7.20
N GLN A 36 7.46 -0.98 6.60
CA GLN A 36 8.63 -0.49 7.33
C GLN A 36 8.39 0.89 7.95
N VAL A 37 7.78 1.83 7.22
CA VAL A 37 7.61 3.21 7.69
C VAL A 37 6.53 3.33 8.76
N TYR A 38 5.41 2.62 8.60
CA TYR A 38 4.28 2.67 9.53
C TYR A 38 4.24 1.52 10.53
N GLN A 39 5.24 0.64 10.51
CA GLN A 39 5.33 -0.53 11.40
C GLN A 39 4.06 -1.37 11.33
N ILE A 40 3.56 -1.63 10.11
CA ILE A 40 2.32 -2.38 9.89
C ILE A 40 2.55 -3.82 10.38
N PRO A 41 1.75 -4.32 11.33
CA PRO A 41 1.89 -5.69 11.81
C PRO A 41 1.61 -6.72 10.69
N MET A 42 2.45 -7.76 10.60
CA MET A 42 2.25 -8.86 9.64
C MET A 42 0.95 -9.64 9.90
N LEU A 43 0.53 -9.71 11.16
CA LEU A 43 -0.72 -10.34 11.58
C LEU A 43 -1.73 -9.25 11.96
N ARG A 44 -3.01 -9.53 11.78
CA ARG A 44 -4.10 -8.61 12.14
C ARG A 44 -3.95 -8.18 13.61
N ASN A 45 -3.86 -6.88 13.83
CA ASN A 45 -3.81 -6.26 15.15
C ASN A 45 -4.89 -5.15 15.21
N GLU A 46 -6.01 -5.45 15.85
CA GLU A 46 -7.18 -4.56 15.87
C GLU A 46 -6.95 -3.26 16.66
N GLU A 47 -6.02 -3.26 17.60
CA GLU A 47 -5.64 -2.06 18.35
C GLU A 47 -4.85 -1.12 17.45
N TRP A 48 -3.80 -1.63 16.81
CA TRP A 48 -3.00 -0.87 15.86
C TRP A 48 -3.85 -0.35 14.69
N GLU A 49 -4.76 -1.16 14.15
CA GLU A 49 -5.67 -0.74 13.07
C GLU A 49 -6.62 0.39 13.49
N ARG A 50 -7.07 0.39 14.76
CA ARG A 50 -7.94 1.45 15.29
C ARG A 50 -7.23 2.79 15.38
N GLU A 51 -5.95 2.79 15.70
CA GLU A 51 -5.12 4.00 15.74
C GLU A 51 -4.66 4.43 14.35
N ASN A 52 -4.41 3.48 13.45
CA ASN A 52 -3.80 3.71 12.14
C ASN A 52 -4.79 3.55 10.96
N LYS A 53 -6.06 3.86 11.18
CA LYS A 53 -7.17 3.65 10.21
C LYS A 53 -6.85 4.09 8.78
N ARG A 54 -6.23 5.26 8.61
CA ARG A 54 -5.88 5.81 7.28
C ARG A 54 -4.76 5.02 6.60
N VAL A 55 -3.76 4.59 7.37
CA VAL A 55 -2.64 3.80 6.87
C VAL A 55 -3.14 2.44 6.41
N ILE A 56 -3.89 1.73 7.26
CA ILE A 56 -4.39 0.40 6.91
C ILE A 56 -5.40 0.44 5.76
N ALA A 57 -6.22 1.50 5.66
CA ALA A 57 -7.12 1.68 4.54
C ALA A 57 -6.36 1.81 3.21
N LEU A 58 -5.30 2.64 3.17
CA LEU A 58 -4.46 2.76 1.97
C LEU A 58 -3.73 1.45 1.66
N TYR A 59 -3.12 0.82 2.67
CA TYR A 59 -2.41 -0.45 2.49
C TYR A 59 -3.31 -1.55 1.92
N ARG A 60 -4.55 -1.68 2.43
CA ARG A 60 -5.56 -2.59 1.89
C ARG A 60 -5.97 -2.22 0.46
N LYS A 61 -6.14 -0.92 0.16
CA LYS A 61 -6.43 -0.45 -1.22
C LYS A 61 -5.32 -0.88 -2.20
N VAL A 62 -4.06 -0.71 -1.82
CA VAL A 62 -2.89 -1.14 -2.60
C VAL A 62 -2.94 -2.66 -2.80
N SER A 63 -3.15 -3.42 -1.73
CA SER A 63 -3.23 -4.88 -1.79
C SER A 63 -4.35 -5.39 -2.71
N LEU A 64 -5.53 -4.77 -2.68
CA LEU A 64 -6.67 -5.14 -3.53
C LEU A 64 -6.48 -4.78 -5.00
N SER A 65 -5.57 -3.86 -5.31
CA SER A 65 -5.29 -3.43 -6.69
C SER A 65 -4.29 -4.35 -7.41
N ARG A 66 -3.70 -5.31 -6.69
CA ARG A 66 -2.78 -6.29 -7.24
C ARG A 66 -3.56 -7.50 -7.77
N SER A 67 -3.13 -8.03 -8.91
CA SER A 67 -3.59 -9.33 -9.41
C SER A 67 -2.66 -10.42 -8.84
N PHE A 68 -3.21 -11.51 -8.30
CA PHE A 68 -2.46 -12.65 -7.75
C PHE A 68 -2.37 -13.79 -8.76
#